data_AF-A0A1H6LWE4-F1
#
_entry.id   AF-A0A1H6LWE4-F1
#
_cell.length_a   1.000
_cell.length_b   1.000
_cell.length_c   1.000
_cell.angle_alpha   90.00
_cell.angle_beta   90.00
_cell.angle_gamma   90.00
#
_symmetry.space_group_name_H-M   'P 1'
#
loop_
_entity.id
_entity.type
_entity.pdbx_description
1 polymer ?
#
loop_
_entity_poly.entity_id
_entity_poly.type
_entity_poly.pdbx_seq_one_letter_code
_entity_poly.pdbx_strand_id
1 'polypeptide(L)'
;MSVYVIIGVVLAAFLSLTLLKGMIKMVLFAAAVVGGVLVWVLLDKNGFSYLSFVTPDPQPWMVTALKWVGSLGVFAVFWHGLFWFCNVFSWGKNMGSGGTKGILTTLLMVVVLVWVGVMGLSYRQSIDTVSYYYERGRADMGHKDADVAVPATVKIFAEMEDNASTAWLCKTDLMRDPERLCLASIVAYACALDDATCERFYSQTLAPRIPRSGSLRHMIRDMKPTVARGSFSTLYANPQLTTFLTDSERRKAVEQLIPFFTPVKP
;
A
#
# COMPACT_ATOMS: atom_id res chain seq x y z
N MET A 1 -1.63 -55.21 -11.16
CA MET A 1 -1.48 -54.12 -10.17
C MET A 1 -2.50 -54.37 -9.07
N SER A 2 -2.05 -54.78 -7.88
CA SER A 2 -2.92 -55.37 -6.86
C SER A 2 -3.90 -54.34 -6.28
N VAL A 3 -5.15 -54.75 -6.03
CA VAL A 3 -6.24 -53.92 -5.48
C VAL A 3 -5.81 -53.10 -4.25
N TYR A 4 -4.89 -53.63 -3.44
CA TYR A 4 -4.28 -52.96 -2.29
C TYR A 4 -3.52 -51.68 -2.64
N VAL A 5 -2.87 -51.61 -3.81
CA VAL A 5 -2.16 -50.40 -4.28
C VAL A 5 -3.17 -49.31 -4.65
N ILE A 6 -4.29 -49.67 -5.29
CA ILE A 6 -5.34 -48.74 -5.65
C ILE A 6 -6.00 -48.16 -4.39
N ILE A 7 -6.32 -49.01 -3.41
CA ILE A 7 -6.88 -48.58 -2.11
C ILE A 7 -5.88 -47.68 -1.36
N GLY A 8 -4.60 -48.04 -1.35
CA GLY A 8 -3.54 -47.25 -0.72
C GLY A 8 -3.40 -45.85 -1.32
N VAL A 9 -3.45 -45.73 -2.66
CA VAL A 9 -3.38 -44.44 -3.36
C VAL A 9 -4.63 -43.59 -3.08
N VAL A 10 -5.82 -44.20 -3.07
CA VAL A 10 -7.08 -43.50 -2.76
C VAL A 10 -7.09 -42.99 -1.31
N LEU A 11 -6.65 -43.80 -0.36
CA LEU A 11 -6.52 -43.39 1.04
C LEU A 11 -5.50 -42.26 1.22
N ALA A 12 -4.33 -42.37 0.58
CA ALA A 12 -3.30 -41.34 0.62
C ALA A 12 -3.78 -40.01 0.00
N ALA A 13 -4.53 -40.07 -1.10
CA ALA A 13 -5.17 -38.90 -1.72
C ALA A 13 -6.23 -38.28 -0.80
N PHE A 14 -7.02 -39.10 -0.11
CA PHE A 14 -8.02 -38.60 0.84
C PHE A 14 -7.38 -37.95 2.08
N LEU A 15 -6.28 -38.54 2.59
CA LEU A 15 -5.50 -37.99 3.70
C LEU A 15 -4.81 -36.68 3.31
N SER A 16 -4.22 -36.60 2.12
CA SER A 16 -3.57 -35.37 1.67
C SER A 16 -4.58 -34.23 1.46
N LEU A 17 -5.77 -34.52 0.92
CA LEU A 17 -6.84 -33.54 0.75
C LEU A 17 -7.41 -33.05 2.09
N THR A 18 -7.56 -33.94 3.08
CA THR A 18 -8.05 -33.56 4.42
C THR A 18 -7.02 -32.73 5.20
N LEU A 19 -5.74 -33.08 5.12
CA LEU A 19 -4.66 -32.29 5.72
C LEU A 19 -4.51 -30.93 5.04
N LEU A 20 -4.54 -30.88 3.70
CA LEU A 20 -4.49 -29.62 2.94
C LEU A 20 -5.68 -28.71 3.29
N LYS A 21 -6.89 -29.27 3.44
CA LYS A 21 -8.07 -28.54 3.89
C LYS A 21 -7.89 -27.97 5.32
N GLY A 22 -7.25 -28.73 6.21
CA GLY A 22 -6.91 -28.27 7.57
C GLY A 22 -5.87 -27.14 7.57
N MET A 23 -4.82 -27.27 6.77
CA MET A 23 -3.77 -26.26 6.64
C MET A 23 -4.30 -24.95 6.03
N ILE A 24 -5.11 -25.04 4.97
CA ILE A 24 -5.73 -23.85 4.36
C ILE A 24 -6.65 -23.15 5.36
N LYS A 25 -7.38 -23.91 6.20
CA LYS A 25 -8.19 -23.32 7.27
C LYS A 25 -7.36 -22.51 8.25
N MET A 26 -6.24 -23.07 8.69
CA MET A 26 -5.33 -22.42 9.63
C MET A 26 -4.69 -21.17 9.02
N VAL A 27 -4.25 -21.23 7.75
CA VAL A 27 -3.63 -20.09 7.05
C VAL A 27 -4.62 -18.97 6.80
N LEU A 28 -5.84 -19.28 6.35
CA LEU A 28 -6.89 -18.27 6.13
C LEU A 28 -7.38 -17.68 7.45
N PHE A 29 -7.46 -18.47 8.52
CA PHE A 29 -7.74 -17.96 9.86
C PHE A 29 -6.63 -17.03 10.36
N ALA A 30 -5.37 -17.42 10.18
CA ALA A 30 -4.23 -16.56 10.51
C ALA A 30 -4.26 -15.26 9.69
N ALA A 31 -4.59 -15.32 8.40
CA ALA A 31 -4.77 -14.14 7.56
C ALA A 31 -5.94 -13.26 8.04
N ALA A 32 -7.05 -13.84 8.50
CA ALA A 32 -8.18 -13.12 9.09
C ALA A 32 -7.76 -12.34 10.35
N VAL A 33 -7.02 -13.01 11.24
CA VAL A 33 -6.53 -12.43 12.49
C VAL A 33 -5.51 -11.33 12.20
N VAL A 34 -4.52 -11.60 11.34
CA VAL A 34 -3.50 -10.62 10.94
C VAL A 34 -4.15 -9.43 10.22
N GLY A 35 -5.09 -9.67 9.31
CA GLY A 35 -5.83 -8.64 8.61
C GLY A 35 -6.62 -7.74 9.56
N GLY A 36 -7.33 -8.33 10.53
CA GLY A 36 -8.02 -7.58 11.58
C GLY A 36 -7.07 -6.72 12.41
N VAL A 37 -5.91 -7.26 12.82
CA VAL A 37 -4.89 -6.53 13.58
C VAL A 37 -4.26 -5.40 12.74
N LEU A 38 -4.00 -5.62 11.46
CA LEU A 38 -3.46 -4.59 10.57
C LEU A 38 -4.44 -3.43 10.39
N VAL A 39 -5.73 -3.73 10.19
CA VAL A 39 -6.77 -2.69 10.13
C VAL A 39 -6.90 -1.95 11.44
N TRP A 40 -6.82 -2.67 12.57
CA TRP A 40 -6.79 -2.04 13.88
C TRP A 40 -5.66 -1.01 14.01
N VAL A 41 -4.43 -1.40 13.65
CA VAL A 41 -3.25 -0.52 13.72
C VAL A 41 -3.36 0.65 12.74
N LEU A 42 -3.90 0.42 11.54
CA LEU A 42 -4.11 1.47 10.55
C LEU A 42 -5.12 2.52 11.05
N LEU A 43 -6.26 2.06 11.57
CA LEU A 43 -7.32 2.93 12.11
C LEU A 43 -6.92 3.58 13.44
N ASP A 44 -6.00 2.98 14.20
CA ASP A 44 -5.41 3.62 15.38
C ASP A 44 -4.60 4.86 15.01
N LYS A 45 -3.79 4.75 13.95
CA LYS A 45 -2.91 5.84 13.50
C LYS A 45 -3.66 6.92 12.72
N ASN A 46 -4.64 6.52 11.91
CA ASN A 46 -5.28 7.40 10.92
C ASN A 46 -6.79 7.62 11.18
N GLY A 47 -7.34 7.12 12.29
CA GLY A 47 -8.78 7.10 12.56
C GLY A 47 -9.47 8.45 12.53
N PHE A 48 -8.82 9.50 13.06
CA PHE A 48 -9.37 10.86 13.03
C PHE A 48 -9.49 11.40 11.60
N SER A 49 -8.51 11.11 10.74
CA SER A 49 -8.54 11.47 9.32
C SER A 49 -9.66 10.75 8.56
N TYR A 50 -9.99 9.51 8.92
CA TYR A 50 -11.13 8.81 8.33
C TYR A 50 -12.47 9.38 8.78
N LEU A 51 -12.58 9.77 10.04
CA LEU A 51 -13.82 10.31 10.60
C LEU A 51 -14.08 11.76 10.17
N SER A 52 -13.04 12.54 9.84
CA SER A 52 -13.22 13.89 9.32
C SER A 52 -13.99 13.96 8.00
N PHE A 53 -14.08 12.85 7.25
CA PHE A 53 -14.94 12.76 6.07
C PHE A 53 -16.43 12.65 6.40
N VAL A 54 -16.76 12.17 7.60
CA VAL A 54 -18.14 11.87 8.03
C VAL A 54 -18.64 12.91 9.04
N THR A 55 -17.74 13.49 9.82
CA THR A 55 -18.09 14.46 10.87
C THR A 55 -16.98 15.50 11.03
N PRO A 56 -17.32 16.79 11.12
CA PRO A 56 -16.34 17.88 11.22
C PRO A 56 -15.56 17.90 12.54
N ASP A 57 -16.09 17.34 13.63
CA ASP A 57 -15.42 17.26 14.94
C ASP A 57 -15.37 15.80 15.48
N PRO A 58 -14.46 14.96 14.96
CA PRO A 58 -14.38 13.57 15.35
C PRO A 58 -13.90 13.40 16.80
N GLN A 59 -14.69 12.68 17.60
CA GLN A 59 -14.38 12.41 19.01
C GLN A 59 -13.52 11.15 19.19
N PRO A 60 -12.68 11.04 20.23
CA PRO A 60 -11.79 9.88 20.43
C PRO A 60 -12.51 8.51 20.52
N TRP A 61 -13.73 8.50 21.06
CA TRP A 61 -14.53 7.27 21.12
C TRP A 61 -14.96 6.79 19.73
N MET A 62 -15.13 7.69 18.76
CA MET A 62 -15.50 7.36 17.38
C MET A 62 -14.37 6.62 16.67
N VAL A 63 -13.11 7.01 16.93
CA VAL A 63 -11.92 6.29 16.42
C VAL A 63 -11.89 4.88 17.00
N THR A 64 -12.17 4.76 18.29
CA THR A 64 -12.24 3.46 18.97
C THR A 64 -13.34 2.58 18.38
N ALA A 65 -14.53 3.14 18.13
CA ALA A 65 -15.62 2.43 17.47
C ALA A 65 -15.26 2.00 16.03
N LEU A 66 -14.65 2.90 15.25
CA LEU A 66 -14.21 2.62 13.89
C LEU A 66 -13.18 1.49 13.85
N LYS A 67 -12.23 1.46 14.79
CA LYS A 67 -11.25 0.38 14.92
C LYS A 67 -11.90 -0.98 15.15
N TRP A 68 -12.84 -1.05 16.09
CA TRP A 68 -13.59 -2.28 16.36
C TRP A 68 -14.41 -2.73 15.16
N VAL A 69 -15.18 -1.82 14.56
CA VAL A 69 -16.03 -2.12 13.41
C VAL A 69 -15.19 -2.54 12.19
N GLY A 70 -14.11 -1.83 11.88
CA GLY A 70 -13.23 -2.16 10.76
C GLY A 70 -12.52 -3.51 10.96
N SER A 71 -12.00 -3.76 12.16
CA SER A 71 -11.27 -5.00 12.47
C SER A 71 -12.19 -6.22 12.50
N LEU A 72 -13.37 -6.08 13.11
CA LEU A 72 -14.39 -7.13 13.10
C LEU A 72 -14.98 -7.33 11.70
N GLY A 73 -15.11 -6.27 10.90
CA GLY A 73 -15.55 -6.34 9.52
C GLY A 73 -14.59 -7.16 8.67
N VAL A 74 -13.29 -6.86 8.72
CA VAL A 74 -12.27 -7.63 8.00
C VAL A 74 -12.19 -9.07 8.50
N PHE A 75 -12.21 -9.27 9.82
CA PHE A 75 -12.25 -10.62 10.39
C PHE A 75 -13.47 -11.41 9.90
N ALA A 76 -14.67 -10.81 9.93
CA ALA A 76 -15.91 -11.44 9.49
C ALA A 76 -15.88 -11.77 8.00
N VAL A 77 -15.31 -10.88 7.17
CA VAL A 77 -15.09 -11.11 5.74
C VAL A 77 -14.21 -12.34 5.55
N PHE A 78 -12.99 -12.37 6.10
CA PHE A 78 -12.10 -13.53 5.97
C PHE A 78 -12.67 -14.82 6.59
N TRP A 79 -13.34 -14.73 7.74
CA TRP A 79 -14.02 -15.86 8.37
C TRP A 79 -15.14 -16.42 7.50
N HIS A 80 -15.91 -15.55 6.84
CA HIS A 80 -16.95 -15.97 5.91
C HIS A 80 -16.36 -16.56 4.63
N GLY A 81 -15.27 -16.00 4.11
CA GLY A 81 -14.50 -16.57 3.00
C GLY A 81 -13.93 -17.95 3.34
N LEU A 82 -13.48 -18.15 4.58
CA LEU A 82 -13.04 -19.43 5.10
C LEU A 82 -14.19 -20.45 5.12
N PHE A 83 -15.35 -20.06 5.67
CA PHE A 83 -16.54 -20.91 5.71
C PHE A 83 -17.01 -21.29 4.29
N TRP A 84 -16.99 -20.34 3.36
CA TRP A 84 -17.28 -20.57 1.95
C TRP A 84 -16.30 -21.53 1.29
N PHE A 85 -14.98 -21.30 1.42
CA PHE A 85 -13.95 -22.17 0.86
C PHE A 85 -14.10 -23.61 1.38
N CYS A 86 -14.39 -23.75 2.68
CA CYS A 86 -14.64 -25.05 3.28
C CYS A 86 -15.86 -25.78 2.72
N ASN A 87 -16.88 -25.03 2.32
CA ASN A 87 -18.14 -25.54 1.77
C ASN A 87 -18.05 -25.87 0.27
N VAL A 88 -17.28 -25.11 -0.53
CA VAL A 88 -17.01 -25.42 -1.95
C VAL A 88 -16.30 -26.77 -2.10
N PHE A 89 -15.42 -27.11 -1.15
CA PHE A 89 -14.77 -28.42 -1.07
C PHE A 89 -15.51 -29.42 -0.17
N SER A 90 -16.77 -29.18 0.21
CA SER A 90 -17.62 -30.20 0.82
C SER A 90 -18.67 -30.64 -0.19
N TRP A 91 -18.51 -31.84 -0.74
CA TRP A 91 -19.50 -32.53 -1.57
C TRP A 91 -20.72 -32.98 -0.73
N GLY A 92 -21.50 -32.02 -0.21
CA GLY A 92 -22.63 -32.28 0.69
C GLY A 92 -23.91 -31.59 0.24
N LYS A 93 -25.04 -32.31 0.38
CA LYS A 93 -26.44 -31.98 -0.01
C LYS A 93 -27.02 -30.64 0.48
N ASN A 94 -26.25 -29.78 1.15
CA ASN A 94 -26.70 -28.50 1.71
C ASN A 94 -26.34 -27.29 0.82
N MET A 95 -26.25 -27.47 -0.50
CA MET A 95 -26.21 -26.34 -1.47
C MET A 95 -27.54 -25.55 -1.53
N GLY A 96 -28.55 -25.89 -0.72
CA GLY A 96 -29.92 -25.39 -0.82
C GLY A 96 -30.24 -24.05 -0.15
N SER A 97 -29.39 -23.49 0.73
CA SER A 97 -29.68 -22.18 1.37
C SER A 97 -28.54 -21.16 1.29
N GLY A 98 -27.46 -21.49 0.59
CA GLY A 98 -26.24 -20.68 0.47
C GLY A 98 -25.99 -20.07 -0.91
N GLY A 99 -26.83 -20.36 -1.93
CA GLY A 99 -26.57 -20.00 -3.33
C GLY A 99 -26.39 -18.50 -3.57
N THR A 100 -27.38 -17.68 -3.20
CA THR A 100 -27.33 -16.23 -3.47
C THR A 100 -26.44 -15.47 -2.47
N LYS A 101 -26.44 -15.88 -1.19
CA LYS A 101 -25.58 -15.29 -0.15
C LYS A 101 -24.10 -15.62 -0.37
N GLY A 102 -23.80 -16.83 -0.86
CA GLY A 102 -22.46 -17.25 -1.27
C GLY A 102 -21.97 -16.48 -2.48
N ILE A 103 -22.77 -16.33 -3.53
CA ILE A 103 -22.39 -15.54 -4.72
C ILE A 103 -22.12 -14.08 -4.36
N LEU A 104 -23.00 -13.44 -3.58
CA LEU A 104 -22.82 -12.04 -3.17
C LEU A 104 -21.54 -11.85 -2.34
N THR A 105 -21.25 -12.78 -1.43
CA THR A 105 -20.05 -12.71 -0.60
C THR A 105 -18.77 -13.07 -1.37
N THR A 106 -18.84 -13.96 -2.37
CA THR A 106 -17.74 -14.21 -3.31
C THR A 106 -17.43 -12.97 -4.14
N LEU A 107 -18.46 -12.30 -4.68
CA LEU A 107 -18.27 -11.06 -5.43
C LEU A 107 -17.65 -9.97 -4.54
N LEU A 108 -18.17 -9.80 -3.32
CA LEU A 108 -17.61 -8.86 -2.36
C LEU A 108 -16.16 -9.19 -1.98
N MET A 109 -15.84 -10.48 -1.83
CA MET A 109 -14.46 -10.92 -1.56
C MET A 109 -13.50 -10.64 -2.70
N VAL A 110 -13.92 -10.91 -3.94
CA VAL A 110 -13.10 -10.61 -5.11
C VAL A 110 -12.85 -9.10 -5.19
N VAL A 111 -13.88 -8.28 -4.95
CA VAL A 111 -13.74 -6.82 -4.88
C VAL A 111 -12.73 -6.39 -3.81
N VAL A 112 -12.84 -6.94 -2.59
CA VAL A 112 -11.90 -6.62 -1.49
C VAL A 112 -10.48 -7.10 -1.79
N LEU A 113 -10.30 -8.31 -2.31
CA LEU A 113 -8.97 -8.84 -2.65
C LEU A 113 -8.32 -8.05 -3.79
N VAL A 114 -9.08 -7.67 -4.81
CA VAL A 114 -8.61 -6.79 -5.88
C VAL A 114 -8.21 -5.44 -5.29
N TRP A 115 -9.03 -4.86 -4.41
CA TRP A 115 -8.73 -3.59 -3.76
C TRP A 115 -7.46 -3.63 -2.88
N VAL A 116 -7.28 -4.69 -2.08
CA VAL A 116 -6.06 -4.92 -1.29
C VAL A 116 -4.84 -5.15 -2.20
N GLY A 117 -5.02 -5.88 -3.30
CA GLY A 117 -3.98 -6.07 -4.31
C GLY A 117 -3.53 -4.74 -4.93
N VAL A 118 -4.48 -3.84 -5.24
CA VAL A 118 -4.18 -2.49 -5.71
C VAL A 118 -3.44 -1.67 -4.67
N MET A 119 -3.81 -1.72 -3.39
CA MET A 119 -3.03 -1.05 -2.34
C MET A 119 -1.58 -1.54 -2.25
N GLY A 120 -1.38 -2.86 -2.37
CA GLY A 120 -0.03 -3.45 -2.38
C GLY A 120 0.79 -2.97 -3.57
N LEU A 121 0.18 -2.92 -4.75
CA LEU A 121 0.82 -2.39 -5.96
C LEU A 121 1.11 -0.88 -5.83
N SER A 122 0.22 -0.10 -5.21
CA SER A 122 0.38 1.35 -4.98
C SER A 122 1.54 1.65 -4.03
N TYR A 123 1.62 0.89 -2.95
CA TYR A 123 2.76 0.97 -2.04
C TYR A 123 4.06 0.65 -2.78
N ARG A 124 4.08 -0.40 -3.61
CA ARG A 124 5.26 -0.76 -4.41
C ARG A 124 5.62 0.34 -5.42
N GLN A 125 4.64 0.88 -6.14
CA GLN A 125 4.81 2.01 -7.06
C GLN A 125 5.43 3.22 -6.34
N SER A 126 4.97 3.53 -5.12
CA SER A 126 5.51 4.62 -4.32
C SER A 126 7.00 4.43 -4.04
N ILE A 127 7.41 3.22 -3.63
CA ILE A 127 8.83 2.90 -3.39
C ILE A 127 9.65 2.96 -4.69
N ASP A 128 9.14 2.41 -5.79
CA ASP A 128 9.82 2.45 -7.08
C ASP A 128 9.98 3.89 -7.60
N THR A 129 8.99 4.76 -7.39
CA THR A 129 9.04 6.18 -7.76
C THR A 129 10.11 6.92 -6.97
N VAL A 130 10.19 6.68 -5.65
CA VAL A 130 11.23 7.27 -4.81
C VAL A 130 12.63 6.80 -5.24
N SER A 131 12.78 5.51 -5.56
CA SER A 131 14.03 4.95 -6.10
C SER A 131 14.41 5.57 -7.44
N TYR A 132 13.45 5.75 -8.33
CA TYR A 132 13.63 6.41 -9.62
C TYR A 132 14.22 7.82 -9.48
N TYR A 133 13.69 8.63 -8.56
CA TYR A 133 14.22 9.98 -8.33
C TYR A 133 15.62 10.01 -7.70
N TYR A 134 15.95 9.03 -6.85
CA TYR A 134 17.33 8.86 -6.39
C TYR A 134 18.28 8.53 -7.54
N GLU A 135 17.91 7.59 -8.42
CA GLU A 135 18.73 7.23 -9.58
C GLU A 135 18.87 8.38 -10.58
N ARG A 136 17.80 9.15 -10.78
CA ARG A 136 17.83 10.38 -11.59
C ARG A 136 18.79 11.42 -11.04
N GLY A 137 18.77 11.66 -9.72
CA GLY A 137 19.74 12.56 -9.10
C GLY A 137 21.19 12.09 -9.25
N ARG A 138 21.43 10.77 -9.24
CA ARG A 138 22.76 10.21 -9.55
C ARG A 138 23.15 10.40 -11.02
N ALA A 139 22.21 10.23 -11.95
CA ALA A 139 22.46 10.45 -13.37
C ALA A 139 22.82 11.92 -13.65
N ASP A 140 22.11 12.88 -13.04
CA ASP A 140 22.39 14.31 -13.15
C ASP A 140 23.79 14.69 -12.63
N MET A 141 24.32 13.94 -11.66
CA MET A 141 25.69 14.08 -11.15
C MET A 141 26.76 13.41 -12.04
N GLY A 142 26.39 12.89 -13.21
CA GLY A 142 27.29 12.16 -14.11
C GLY A 142 27.71 10.79 -13.57
N HIS A 143 27.02 10.24 -12.55
CA HIS A 143 27.35 8.92 -12.00
C HIS A 143 26.81 7.76 -12.84
N LYS A 144 25.98 8.01 -13.87
CA LYS A 144 25.55 7.07 -14.91
C LYS A 144 25.14 7.84 -16.18
N ASP A 145 25.77 7.55 -17.31
CA ASP A 145 25.19 7.82 -18.63
C ASP A 145 24.11 6.77 -18.90
N ALA A 146 22.84 7.07 -18.62
CA ALA A 146 21.72 6.25 -19.06
C ALA A 146 20.39 6.98 -18.81
N ASP A 147 19.52 7.02 -19.81
CA ASP A 147 18.09 7.27 -19.64
C ASP A 147 17.57 6.43 -18.46
N VAL A 148 17.26 7.09 -17.34
CA VAL A 148 16.66 6.39 -16.19
C VAL A 148 15.24 6.01 -16.62
N ALA A 149 15.02 4.72 -16.82
CA ALA A 149 13.75 4.20 -17.28
C ALA A 149 12.66 4.41 -16.23
N VAL A 150 11.50 4.91 -16.67
CA VAL A 150 10.32 5.02 -15.81
C VAL A 150 9.91 3.62 -15.32
N PRO A 151 9.71 3.40 -14.01
CA PRO A 151 9.35 2.10 -13.48
C PRO A 151 8.06 1.55 -14.10
N ALA A 152 8.03 0.24 -14.40
CA ALA A 152 6.86 -0.41 -14.98
C ALA A 152 5.62 -0.28 -14.08
N THR A 153 5.80 -0.26 -12.76
CA THR A 153 4.73 -0.06 -11.77
C THR A 153 4.03 1.29 -11.92
N VAL A 154 4.75 2.34 -12.30
CA VAL A 154 4.17 3.66 -12.59
C VAL A 154 3.32 3.61 -13.86
N LYS A 155 3.77 2.89 -14.90
CA LYS A 155 3.02 2.72 -16.15
C LYS A 155 1.72 1.95 -15.93
N ILE A 156 1.77 0.85 -15.17
CA ILE A 156 0.60 0.04 -14.83
C ILE A 156 -0.44 0.90 -14.08
N PHE A 157 -0.02 1.70 -13.10
CA PHE A 157 -0.94 2.58 -12.37
C PHE A 157 -1.55 3.68 -13.25
N ALA A 158 -0.75 4.25 -14.14
CA ALA A 158 -1.21 5.21 -15.13
C ALA A 158 -2.32 4.61 -16.03
N GLU A 159 -2.16 3.37 -16.49
CA GLU A 159 -3.17 2.66 -17.27
C GLU A 159 -4.43 2.36 -16.43
N MET A 160 -4.26 1.99 -15.17
CA MET A 160 -5.37 1.74 -14.25
C MET A 160 -6.19 2.99 -13.94
N GLU A 161 -5.55 4.16 -13.87
CA GLU A 161 -6.22 5.46 -13.67
C GLU A 161 -6.97 5.92 -14.91
N ASP A 162 -6.43 5.67 -16.10
CA ASP A 162 -7.05 6.05 -17.37
C ASP A 162 -8.27 5.19 -17.70
N ASN A 163 -8.29 3.94 -17.25
CA ASN A 163 -9.37 3.02 -17.54
C ASN A 163 -10.55 3.20 -16.58
N ALA A 164 -11.73 3.55 -17.12
CA ALA A 164 -12.96 3.78 -16.36
C ALA A 164 -13.37 2.61 -15.44
N SER A 165 -13.05 1.36 -15.82
CA SER A 165 -13.37 0.17 -15.04
C SER A 165 -12.49 -0.03 -13.79
N THR A 166 -11.30 0.58 -13.76
CA THR A 166 -10.30 0.45 -12.69
C THR A 166 -9.99 1.78 -11.99
N ALA A 167 -10.38 2.92 -12.55
CA ALA A 167 -10.12 4.24 -11.98
C ALA A 167 -10.69 4.41 -10.56
N TRP A 168 -11.83 3.77 -10.28
CA TRP A 168 -12.44 3.79 -8.94
C TRP A 168 -11.57 3.08 -7.89
N LEU A 169 -10.78 2.06 -8.28
CA LEU A 169 -9.83 1.40 -7.38
C LEU A 169 -8.71 2.35 -6.97
N CYS A 170 -8.21 3.15 -7.93
CA CYS A 170 -7.17 4.14 -7.67
C CYS A 170 -7.68 5.33 -6.84
N LYS A 171 -8.96 5.69 -6.97
CA LYS A 171 -9.61 6.73 -6.15
C LYS A 171 -9.87 6.31 -4.71
N THR A 172 -10.06 5.01 -4.47
CA THR A 172 -10.35 4.46 -3.14
C THR A 172 -9.10 3.89 -2.46
N ASP A 173 -7.93 4.11 -3.03
CA ASP A 173 -6.66 3.64 -2.49
C ASP A 173 -6.25 4.47 -1.27
N LEU A 174 -6.24 3.81 -0.11
CA LEU A 174 -5.89 4.43 1.17
C LEU A 174 -4.39 4.68 1.35
N MET A 175 -3.54 4.04 0.53
CA MET A 175 -2.08 4.20 0.61
C MET A 175 -1.57 5.37 -0.24
N ARG A 176 -2.45 5.96 -1.06
CA ARG A 176 -2.11 7.05 -1.95
C ARG A 176 -2.09 8.38 -1.19
N ASP A 177 -0.89 8.87 -0.95
CA ASP A 177 -0.61 10.20 -0.40
C ASP A 177 0.36 10.91 -1.37
N PRO A 178 -0.17 11.64 -2.37
CA PRO A 178 0.66 12.20 -3.43
C PRO A 178 1.63 13.28 -2.90
N GLU A 179 1.27 14.00 -1.84
CA GLU A 179 2.15 14.97 -1.21
C GLU A 179 3.30 14.27 -0.48
N ARG A 180 3.03 13.18 0.23
CA ARG A 180 4.08 12.36 0.86
C ARG A 180 5.00 11.72 -0.17
N LEU A 181 4.45 11.20 -1.27
CA LEU A 181 5.25 10.63 -2.36
C LEU A 181 6.15 11.69 -3.02
N CYS A 182 5.60 12.88 -3.29
CA CYS A 182 6.35 14.01 -3.82
C CYS A 182 7.49 14.41 -2.87
N LEU A 183 7.19 14.59 -1.58
CA LEU A 183 8.19 14.96 -0.58
C LEU A 183 9.30 13.90 -0.45
N ALA A 184 8.93 12.62 -0.39
CA ALA A 184 9.89 11.52 -0.35
C ALA A 184 10.78 11.50 -1.62
N SER A 185 10.21 11.79 -2.79
CA SER A 185 10.93 11.87 -4.06
C SER A 185 11.91 13.04 -4.09
N ILE A 186 11.52 14.22 -3.56
CA ILE A 186 12.41 15.39 -3.40
C ILE A 186 13.59 15.04 -2.48
N VAL A 187 13.31 14.41 -1.34
CA VAL A 187 14.36 14.02 -0.38
C VAL A 187 15.30 12.99 -0.99
N ALA A 188 14.77 11.99 -1.70
CA ALA A 188 15.56 10.98 -2.38
C ALA A 188 16.47 11.59 -3.47
N TYR A 189 15.95 12.49 -4.29
CA TYR A 189 16.72 13.23 -5.28
C TYR A 189 17.82 14.06 -4.62
N ALA A 190 17.50 14.87 -3.60
CA ALA A 190 18.47 15.69 -2.90
C ALA A 190 19.59 14.88 -2.22
N CYS A 191 19.26 13.70 -1.67
CA CYS A 191 20.23 12.80 -1.06
C CYS A 191 21.21 12.16 -2.07
N ALA A 192 20.83 12.10 -3.36
CA ALA A 192 21.69 11.59 -4.43
C ALA A 192 22.76 12.61 -4.87
N LEU A 193 22.54 13.90 -4.60
CA LEU A 193 23.43 14.99 -4.98
C LEU A 193 24.62 15.10 -4.02
N ASP A 194 25.73 15.67 -4.51
CA ASP A 194 26.81 16.13 -3.63
C ASP A 194 26.36 17.32 -2.78
N ASP A 195 27.13 17.65 -1.74
CA ASP A 195 26.72 18.69 -0.78
C ASP A 195 26.59 20.07 -1.45
N ALA A 196 27.45 20.39 -2.43
CA ALA A 196 27.41 21.67 -3.13
C ALA A 196 26.17 21.81 -4.03
N THR A 197 25.83 20.77 -4.80
CA THR A 197 24.67 20.78 -5.69
C THR A 197 23.36 20.63 -4.91
N CYS A 198 23.36 19.85 -3.83
CA CYS A 198 22.23 19.78 -2.90
C CYS A 198 21.89 21.14 -2.30
N GLU A 199 22.89 21.92 -1.87
CA GLU A 199 22.66 23.26 -1.32
C GLU A 199 22.17 24.25 -2.38
N ARG A 200 22.64 24.15 -3.64
CA ARG A 200 22.09 24.93 -4.75
C ARG A 200 20.63 24.57 -5.04
N PHE A 201 20.33 23.29 -5.17
CA PHE A 201 18.96 22.79 -5.37
C PHE A 201 18.04 23.23 -4.23
N TYR A 202 18.50 23.12 -2.99
CA TYR A 202 17.74 23.56 -1.83
C TYR A 202 17.48 25.08 -1.86
N SER A 203 18.53 25.90 -2.03
CA SER A 203 18.42 27.36 -1.97
C SER A 203 17.66 27.98 -3.16
N GLN A 204 17.80 27.42 -4.35
CA GLN A 204 17.21 27.97 -5.57
C GLN A 204 15.82 27.40 -5.89
N THR A 205 15.56 26.13 -5.57
CA THR A 205 14.31 25.45 -5.95
C THR A 205 13.36 25.25 -4.77
N LEU A 206 13.86 24.76 -3.64
CA LEU A 206 13.00 24.34 -2.52
C LEU A 206 12.70 25.49 -1.55
N ALA A 207 13.71 26.23 -1.10
CA ALA A 207 13.59 27.27 -0.09
C ALA A 207 12.64 28.42 -0.47
N PRO A 208 12.58 28.87 -1.74
CA PRO A 208 11.64 29.92 -2.15
C PRO A 208 10.18 29.43 -2.25
N ARG A 209 9.97 28.13 -2.44
CA ARG A 209 8.64 27.54 -2.68
C ARG A 209 8.02 26.94 -1.44
N ILE A 210 8.84 26.48 -0.48
CA ILE A 210 8.38 25.79 0.72
C ILE A 210 8.60 26.68 1.95
N PRO A 211 7.52 27.09 2.65
CA PRO A 211 7.64 27.90 3.86
C PRO A 211 8.36 27.14 4.98
N ARG A 212 9.24 27.84 5.72
CA ARG A 212 10.03 27.27 6.84
C ARG A 212 10.83 26.01 6.43
N SER A 213 11.45 26.08 5.26
CA SER A 213 12.25 25.02 4.63
C SER A 213 13.45 24.52 5.44
N GLY A 214 13.89 25.23 6.49
CA GLY A 214 15.01 24.79 7.34
C GLY A 214 14.81 23.38 7.92
N SER A 215 13.57 23.02 8.28
CA SER A 215 13.23 21.67 8.73
C SER A 215 13.39 20.60 7.63
N LEU A 216 13.16 20.96 6.36
CA LEU A 216 13.41 20.09 5.21
C LEU A 216 14.91 19.86 4.99
N ARG A 217 15.73 20.90 5.17
CA ARG A 217 17.19 20.78 5.07
C ARG A 217 17.76 19.79 6.10
N HIS A 218 17.27 19.87 7.33
CA HIS A 218 17.63 18.91 8.38
C HIS A 218 17.19 17.49 8.03
N MET A 219 15.95 17.33 7.55
CA MET A 219 15.43 16.03 7.12
C MET A 219 16.28 15.39 6.00
N ILE A 220 16.69 16.17 4.98
CA ILE A 220 17.55 15.68 3.90
C ILE A 220 18.88 15.16 4.46
N ARG A 221 19.50 15.92 5.37
CA ARG A 221 20.77 15.53 6.00
C ARG A 221 20.63 14.24 6.81
N ASP A 222 19.58 14.12 7.61
CA ASP A 222 19.31 12.95 8.45
C ASP A 222 19.01 11.70 7.62
N MET A 223 18.34 11.86 6.47
CA MET A 223 17.93 10.75 5.61
C MET A 223 19.03 10.27 4.65
N LYS A 224 20.04 11.09 4.36
CA LYS A 224 21.17 10.77 3.45
C LYS A 224 21.77 9.37 3.67
N PRO A 225 22.14 8.92 4.89
CA PRO A 225 22.68 7.58 5.10
C PRO A 225 21.67 6.44 4.85
N THR A 226 20.37 6.67 5.08
CA THR A 226 19.31 5.68 4.83
C THR A 226 19.08 5.52 3.33
N VAL A 227 19.06 6.63 2.60
CA VAL A 227 18.91 6.64 1.14
C VAL A 227 20.14 6.05 0.44
N ALA A 228 21.34 6.35 0.93
CA ALA A 228 22.59 5.78 0.39
C ALA A 228 22.66 4.24 0.48
N ARG A 229 21.95 3.64 1.44
CA ARG A 229 21.80 2.18 1.58
C ARG A 229 20.70 1.57 0.71
N GLY A 230 20.03 2.36 -0.13
CA GLY A 230 18.91 1.91 -0.96
C GLY A 230 17.63 1.57 -0.16
N SER A 231 17.53 2.02 1.09
CA SER A 231 16.39 1.71 1.98
C SER A 231 15.22 2.68 1.77
N PHE A 232 14.65 2.69 0.55
CA PHE A 232 13.59 3.62 0.16
C PHE A 232 12.25 3.37 0.87
N SER A 233 11.96 2.13 1.25
CA SER A 233 10.79 1.82 2.09
C SER A 233 10.87 2.48 3.47
N THR A 234 12.07 2.51 4.07
CA THR A 234 12.33 3.20 5.34
C THR A 234 12.23 4.71 5.20
N LEU A 235 12.70 5.27 4.07
CA LEU A 235 12.49 6.69 3.77
C LEU A 235 11.00 7.01 3.67
N TYR A 236 10.26 6.27 2.84
CA TYR A 236 8.84 6.55 2.60
C TYR A 236 8.01 6.40 3.88
N ALA A 237 8.32 5.42 4.72
CA ALA A 237 7.66 5.19 6.00
C ALA A 237 8.09 6.17 7.12
N ASN A 238 9.05 7.08 6.87
CA ASN A 238 9.64 7.90 7.92
C ASN A 238 8.61 8.87 8.54
N PRO A 239 8.47 8.94 9.89
CA PRO A 239 7.56 9.84 10.56
C PRO A 239 7.83 11.33 10.29
N GLN A 240 9.09 11.71 10.02
CA GLN A 240 9.46 13.11 9.75
C GLN A 240 8.73 13.66 8.51
N LEU A 241 8.46 12.82 7.50
CA LEU A 241 7.66 13.22 6.33
C LEU A 241 6.23 13.59 6.72
N THR A 242 5.60 12.76 7.56
CA THR A 242 4.23 13.00 8.04
C THR A 242 4.16 14.24 8.93
N THR A 243 5.12 14.41 9.85
CA THR A 243 5.20 15.60 10.71
C THR A 243 5.39 16.86 9.88
N PHE A 244 6.20 16.81 8.83
CA PHE A 244 6.42 17.95 7.94
C PHE A 244 5.14 18.37 7.20
N LEU A 245 4.35 17.39 6.74
CA LEU A 245 3.10 17.59 6.01
C LEU A 245 1.88 17.86 6.91
N THR A 246 2.06 17.85 8.23
CA THR A 246 0.99 18.24 9.18
C THR A 246 0.70 19.74 9.10
N ASP A 247 1.69 20.55 8.68
CA ASP A 247 1.52 21.97 8.40
C ASP A 247 0.84 22.16 7.04
N SER A 248 -0.34 22.80 7.04
CA SER A 248 -1.18 22.95 5.85
C SER A 248 -0.55 23.83 4.77
N GLU A 249 0.29 24.81 5.15
CA GLU A 249 1.00 25.67 4.19
C GLU A 249 2.11 24.88 3.48
N ARG A 250 2.83 24.04 4.24
CA ARG A 250 3.86 23.16 3.67
C ARG A 250 3.26 22.09 2.77
N ARG A 251 2.13 21.51 3.17
CA ARG A 251 1.42 20.51 2.36
C ARG A 251 1.00 21.09 1.01
N LYS A 252 0.40 22.28 0.99
CA LYS A 252 0.05 23.00 -0.25
C LYS A 252 1.26 23.35 -1.10
N ALA A 253 2.36 23.77 -0.48
CA ALA A 253 3.60 24.04 -1.21
C ALA A 253 4.17 22.78 -1.89
N VAL A 254 4.13 21.63 -1.21
CA VAL A 254 4.54 20.34 -1.78
C VAL A 254 3.57 19.89 -2.88
N GLU A 255 2.27 20.11 -2.72
CA GLU A 255 1.26 19.81 -3.74
C GLU A 255 1.56 20.52 -5.07
N GLN A 256 1.97 21.79 -5.02
CA GLN A 256 2.38 22.55 -6.20
C GLN A 256 3.66 22.01 -6.88
N LEU A 257 4.45 21.21 -6.16
CA LEU A 257 5.66 20.58 -6.69
C LEU A 257 5.41 19.21 -7.33
N ILE A 258 4.22 18.60 -7.11
CA ILE A 258 3.86 17.29 -7.66
C ILE A 258 4.11 17.21 -9.18
N PRO A 259 3.69 18.17 -10.02
CA PRO A 259 3.88 18.07 -11.48
C PRO A 259 5.34 17.93 -11.92
N PHE A 260 6.30 18.41 -11.10
CA PHE A 260 7.72 18.31 -11.37
C PHE A 260 8.34 16.99 -10.86
N PHE A 261 7.69 16.38 -9.86
CA PHE A 261 8.12 15.16 -9.18
C PHE A 261 7.17 13.97 -9.42
N THR A 262 6.53 13.94 -10.60
CA THR A 262 5.81 12.77 -11.09
C THR A 262 6.54 12.22 -12.32
N PRO A 263 6.89 10.93 -12.39
CA PRO A 263 7.52 10.36 -13.57
C PRO A 263 6.56 10.53 -14.76
N VAL A 264 7.01 11.21 -15.81
CA VAL A 264 6.17 11.58 -16.95
C VAL A 264 5.70 10.29 -17.66
N LYS A 265 4.40 10.23 -17.97
CA LYS A 265 3.83 9.21 -18.86
C LYS A 265 4.61 9.24 -20.18
N PRO A 266 5.10 8.11 -20.70
CA PRO A 266 5.63 8.08 -22.06
C PRO A 266 4.56 8.53 -23.07
#